data_AF-A0A2S0RH30-F1
#
_entry.id   AF-A0A2S0RH30-F1
#
_cell.length_a   1.000
_cell.length_b   1.000
_cell.length_c   1.000
_cell.angle_alpha   90.00
_cell.angle_beta   90.00
_cell.angle_gamma   90.00
#
_symmetry.space_group_name_H-M   'P 1'
#
loop_
_entity.id
_entity.type
_entity.pdbx_description
1 polymer ?
#
loop_
_entity_poly.entity_id
_entity_poly.type
_entity_poly.pdbx_seq_one_letter_code
_entity_poly.pdbx_strand_id
1 'polypeptide(L)'
;MKRIKYSKVRKVQQNFYEYTGSYKSDPVEMQLFVYDEEGFEEYKNVTIDRLRKECEDPQQQHDVKWLNIHGLHDTELIREIGDVLQIEPFMISDVLNVLRRAKIEEYDDMLFFSIKSILEEQDAKSIRIEQVSFFLTDNLIVSFQERKSDFFAHIRERIRTGGGIVRKKKNDYLLYLMLDAIIENFFITIENYEFDIEKLLIEAQKSHRAEFLGMIEHQRENLNYLKRAILPLRDALYTLKSIKDDDEFDGIEKSNYTFFARLHQKTLEILEQIEYDMNNLESASNIFYSSQAQKMNQIMKTLTIFSVIFMPLTFIVGVYGMNFENMPELKTKNGYFIVLGVMFVTVVFMVYYFRRKKWF
;
A
#
# COMPACT_ATOMS: atom_id res chain seq x y z
N MET A 1 11.96 -6.03 -3.52
CA MET A 1 12.55 -6.27 -2.16
C MET A 1 13.74 -5.35 -1.80
N LYS A 2 13.50 -4.20 -1.16
CA LYS A 2 14.56 -3.48 -0.40
C LYS A 2 14.93 -4.32 0.83
N ARG A 3 16.05 -5.07 0.78
CA ARG A 3 16.57 -5.82 1.92
C ARG A 3 16.93 -4.84 3.05
N ILE A 4 16.26 -4.98 4.18
CA ILE A 4 16.59 -4.27 5.42
C ILE A 4 18.01 -4.72 5.82
N LYS A 5 18.99 -3.82 5.70
CA LYS A 5 20.31 -4.03 6.26
C LYS A 5 20.23 -3.77 7.75
N TYR A 6 20.07 -4.83 8.54
CA TYR A 6 20.30 -4.75 9.99
C TYR A 6 21.78 -4.40 10.22
N SER A 7 22.05 -3.25 10.84
CA SER A 7 23.36 -2.94 11.39
C SER A 7 23.70 -3.97 12.45
N LYS A 8 24.78 -4.73 12.25
CA LYS A 8 25.23 -5.86 13.09
C LYS A 8 25.86 -5.42 14.43
N VAL A 9 25.63 -4.20 14.90
CA VAL A 9 26.23 -3.70 16.14
C VAL A 9 25.15 -3.58 17.21
N ARG A 10 25.01 -4.61 18.06
CA ARG A 10 24.34 -4.45 19.35
C ARG A 10 25.26 -3.61 20.24
N LYS A 11 25.02 -2.30 20.30
CA LYS A 11 25.66 -1.43 21.29
C LYS A 11 25.06 -1.73 22.67
N VAL A 12 25.92 -1.86 23.68
CA VAL A 12 25.60 -2.27 25.06
C VAL A 12 25.14 -1.07 25.92
N GLN A 13 25.06 0.15 25.37
CA GLN A 13 24.51 1.32 26.07
C GLN A 13 23.62 2.20 25.17
N GLN A 14 22.59 2.72 25.83
CA GLN A 14 21.36 3.33 25.33
C GLN A 14 21.59 4.73 24.76
N ASN A 15 21.59 4.90 23.44
CA ASN A 15 21.05 6.12 22.88
C ASN A 15 19.54 5.91 22.81
N PHE A 16 18.83 6.29 23.88
CA PHE A 16 17.36 6.29 23.88
C PHE A 16 16.81 7.20 22.78
N TYR A 17 17.53 8.27 22.43
CA TYR A 17 17.01 9.32 21.57
C TYR A 17 17.78 9.42 20.25
N GLU A 18 17.52 8.51 19.30
CA GLU A 18 18.06 8.58 17.93
C GLU A 18 16.91 8.63 16.93
N TYR A 19 16.79 9.74 16.19
CA TYR A 19 15.83 9.85 15.10
C TYR A 19 16.29 9.05 13.88
N THR A 20 15.53 8.03 13.51
CA THR A 20 15.87 7.11 12.41
C THR A 20 15.22 7.49 11.06
N GLY A 21 14.48 8.60 11.02
CA GLY A 21 13.76 9.02 9.82
C GLY A 21 14.59 9.84 8.84
N SER A 22 13.96 10.14 7.70
CA SER A 22 14.60 10.84 6.57
C SER A 22 14.52 12.36 6.67
N TYR A 23 13.62 12.90 7.49
CA TYR A 23 13.29 14.33 7.55
C TYR A 23 14.16 15.03 8.60
N LYS A 24 15.32 15.54 8.18
CA LYS A 24 16.33 16.13 9.09
C LYS A 24 16.44 17.65 9.01
N SER A 25 15.71 18.28 8.10
CA SER A 25 15.85 19.71 7.78
C SER A 25 14.52 20.48 7.78
N ASP A 26 13.40 19.78 7.98
CA ASP A 26 12.09 20.39 8.11
C ASP A 26 12.02 21.25 9.38
N PRO A 27 11.26 22.36 9.40
CA PRO A 27 11.17 23.20 10.60
C PRO A 27 10.46 22.44 11.73
N VAL A 28 11.00 22.58 12.95
CA VAL A 28 10.33 22.10 14.16
C VAL A 28 9.25 23.09 14.54
N GLU A 29 7.99 22.66 14.51
CA GLU A 29 6.84 23.50 14.85
C GLU A 29 5.99 22.82 15.91
N MET A 30 5.65 23.56 16.97
CA MET A 30 4.71 23.12 18.00
C MET A 30 3.44 23.97 17.95
N GLN A 31 2.29 23.31 17.92
CA GLN A 31 0.98 23.93 17.92
C GLN A 31 0.15 23.35 19.07
N LEU A 32 -0.45 24.20 19.90
CA LEU A 32 -1.33 23.77 20.99
C LEU A 32 -2.72 24.33 20.76
N PHE A 33 -3.72 23.46 20.84
CA PHE A 33 -5.12 23.83 20.97
C PHE A 33 -5.57 23.54 22.40
N VAL A 34 -6.20 24.51 23.04
CA VAL A 34 -6.92 24.33 24.31
C VAL A 34 -8.37 24.66 24.04
N TYR A 35 -9.30 23.74 24.29
CA TYR A 35 -10.70 23.97 23.97
C TYR A 35 -11.66 23.25 24.90
N ASP A 36 -12.86 23.80 24.99
CA ASP A 36 -14.02 23.27 25.71
C ASP A 36 -15.28 23.41 24.81
N GLU A 37 -16.48 23.24 25.38
CA GLU A 37 -17.73 23.41 24.60
C GLU A 37 -17.97 24.87 24.17
N GLU A 38 -17.50 25.85 24.95
CA GLU A 38 -17.81 27.27 24.76
C GLU A 38 -16.84 27.98 23.81
N GLY A 39 -15.57 27.60 23.82
CA GLY A 39 -14.48 28.34 23.18
C GLY A 39 -13.28 27.48 22.79
N PHE A 40 -12.29 28.15 22.22
CA PHE A 40 -10.98 27.56 21.95
C PHE A 40 -9.89 28.64 21.97
N GLU A 41 -8.68 28.23 22.33
CA GLU A 41 -7.46 28.99 22.20
C GLU A 41 -6.47 28.21 21.33
N GLU A 42 -5.89 28.87 20.32
CA GLU A 42 -4.88 28.27 19.42
C GLU A 42 -3.56 29.02 19.59
N TYR A 43 -2.53 28.30 20.03
CA TYR A 43 -1.17 28.81 20.15
C TYR A 43 -0.29 28.19 19.06
N LYS A 44 0.33 29.03 18.23
CA LYS A 44 1.30 28.63 17.21
C LYS A 44 2.72 28.89 17.71
N ASN A 45 3.66 27.98 17.42
CA ASN A 45 5.04 28.03 17.88
C ASN A 45 5.16 28.11 19.41
N VAL A 46 4.50 27.16 20.08
CA VAL A 46 4.40 27.09 21.54
C VAL A 46 5.76 26.82 22.14
N THR A 47 6.11 27.51 23.23
CA THR A 47 7.32 27.20 24.01
C THR A 47 7.00 26.18 25.11
N ILE A 48 8.02 25.46 25.58
CA ILE A 48 7.86 24.48 26.67
C ILE A 48 7.29 25.13 27.93
N ASP A 49 7.73 26.35 28.26
CA ASP A 49 7.19 27.10 29.40
C ASP A 49 5.69 27.36 29.27
N ARG A 50 5.22 27.65 28.05
CA ARG A 50 3.78 27.85 27.80
C ARG A 50 3.03 26.53 27.92
N LEU A 51 3.56 25.45 27.37
CA LEU A 51 2.96 24.11 27.51
C LEU A 51 2.79 23.75 28.98
N ARG A 52 3.85 23.92 29.79
CA ARG A 52 3.79 23.67 31.24
C ARG A 52 2.72 24.51 31.92
N LYS A 53 2.66 25.80 31.59
CA LYS A 53 1.68 26.73 32.16
C LYS A 53 0.24 26.29 31.89
N GLU A 54 -0.11 25.93 30.66
CA GLU A 54 -1.47 25.49 30.33
C GLU A 54 -1.79 24.11 30.95
N CYS A 55 -0.80 23.21 31.03
CA CYS A 55 -0.99 21.90 31.68
C CYS A 55 -1.20 22.01 33.20
N GLU A 56 -0.55 22.98 33.86
CA GLU A 56 -0.65 23.19 35.32
C GLU A 56 -1.76 24.18 35.70
N ASP A 57 -2.48 24.78 34.74
CA ASP A 57 -3.53 25.77 35.03
C ASP A 57 -4.75 25.11 35.68
N PRO A 58 -5.08 25.44 36.95
CA PRO A 58 -6.22 24.86 37.64
C PRO A 58 -7.57 25.24 37.00
N GLN A 59 -7.64 26.35 36.27
CA GLN A 59 -8.88 26.81 35.63
C GLN A 59 -9.20 26.03 34.35
N GLN A 60 -8.20 25.42 33.73
CA GLN A 60 -8.33 24.66 32.49
C GLN A 60 -8.27 23.15 32.74
N GLN A 61 -8.51 22.69 33.97
CA GLN A 61 -8.32 21.29 34.34
C GLN A 61 -9.20 20.33 33.52
N HIS A 62 -10.37 20.79 33.06
CA HIS A 62 -11.31 20.02 32.25
C HIS A 62 -11.18 20.27 30.74
N ASP A 63 -10.35 21.23 30.32
CA ASP A 63 -10.21 21.61 28.92
C ASP A 63 -9.37 20.57 28.18
N VAL A 64 -9.81 20.24 26.98
CA VAL A 64 -9.08 19.32 26.10
C VAL A 64 -7.91 20.07 25.48
N LYS A 65 -6.72 19.52 25.68
CA LYS A 65 -5.45 20.05 25.18
C LYS A 65 -4.96 19.14 24.07
N TRP A 66 -4.71 19.70 22.89
CA TRP A 66 -4.08 19.00 21.79
C TRP A 66 -2.77 19.68 21.42
N LEU A 67 -1.67 19.02 21.78
CA LEU A 67 -0.32 19.40 21.39
C LEU A 67 0.08 18.66 20.11
N ASN A 68 0.40 19.39 19.07
CA ASN A 68 0.87 18.86 17.80
C ASN A 68 2.32 19.29 17.56
N ILE A 69 3.19 18.31 17.37
CA ILE A 69 4.64 18.50 17.22
C ILE A 69 5.02 18.01 15.84
N HIS A 70 5.60 18.90 15.05
CA HIS A 70 6.17 18.61 13.74
C HIS A 70 7.68 18.67 13.83
N GLY A 71 8.38 17.71 13.22
CA GLY A 71 9.84 17.69 13.15
C GLY A 71 10.46 16.93 14.32
N LEU A 72 10.61 15.61 14.18
CA LEU A 72 11.17 14.73 15.22
C LEU A 72 12.71 14.69 15.24
N HIS A 73 13.38 15.46 14.38
CA HIS A 73 14.84 15.46 14.26
C HIS A 73 15.53 16.23 15.39
N ASP A 74 14.82 17.15 16.06
CA ASP A 74 15.31 17.81 17.27
C ASP A 74 15.06 16.91 18.48
N THR A 75 15.98 15.96 18.69
CA THR A 75 15.87 14.97 19.77
C THR A 75 15.93 15.58 21.16
N GLU A 76 16.55 16.75 21.32
CA GLU A 76 16.63 17.42 22.63
C GLU A 76 15.28 18.00 23.00
N LEU A 77 14.63 18.71 22.07
CA LEU A 77 13.27 19.24 22.29
C LEU A 77 12.27 18.12 22.59
N ILE A 78 12.29 17.04 21.82
CA ILE A 78 11.37 15.90 22.01
C ILE A 78 11.58 15.25 23.38
N ARG A 79 12.83 15.17 23.86
CA ARG A 79 13.16 14.70 25.21
C ARG A 79 12.61 15.63 26.27
N GLU A 80 12.80 16.94 26.14
CA GLU A 80 12.30 17.92 27.12
C GLU A 80 10.77 17.91 27.21
N ILE A 81 10.08 17.74 26.08
CA ILE A 81 8.62 17.55 26.06
C ILE A 81 8.24 16.27 26.82
N GLY A 82 8.95 15.17 26.58
CA GLY A 82 8.78 13.93 27.33
C GLY A 82 8.94 14.12 28.84
N ASP A 83 9.98 14.84 29.26
CA ASP A 83 10.26 15.12 30.67
C ASP A 83 9.13 15.97 31.32
N VAL A 84 8.60 16.97 30.61
CA VAL A 84 7.48 17.82 31.09
C VAL A 84 6.19 17.04 31.22
N LEU A 85 5.94 16.12 30.29
CA LEU A 85 4.72 15.31 30.25
C LEU A 85 4.86 13.98 31.01
N GLN A 86 5.97 13.78 31.72
CA GLN A 86 6.28 12.57 32.47
C GLN A 86 6.23 11.28 31.62
N ILE A 87 6.63 11.38 30.35
CA ILE A 87 6.69 10.25 29.42
C ILE A 87 7.96 9.46 29.66
N GLU A 88 7.81 8.15 29.83
CA GLU A 88 8.94 7.25 30.04
C GLU A 88 9.95 7.31 28.86
N PRO A 89 11.27 7.34 29.13
CA PRO A 89 12.33 7.47 28.11
C PRO A 89 12.25 6.47 26.96
N PHE A 90 11.78 5.24 27.22
CA PHE A 90 11.67 4.21 26.20
C PHE A 90 10.55 4.51 25.18
N MET A 91 9.47 5.18 25.60
CA MET A 91 8.37 5.54 24.70
C MET A 91 8.79 6.65 23.75
N ILE A 92 9.53 7.65 24.24
CA ILE A 92 10.12 8.68 23.39
C ILE A 92 11.11 8.05 22.39
N SER A 93 11.87 7.03 22.81
CA SER A 93 12.72 6.26 21.90
C SER A 93 11.93 5.63 20.76
N ASP A 94 10.73 5.13 21.04
CA ASP A 94 9.84 4.56 20.04
C ASP A 94 9.23 5.60 19.09
N VAL A 95 8.98 6.82 19.57
CA VAL A 95 8.57 7.97 18.74
C VAL A 95 9.67 8.33 17.74
N LEU A 96 10.92 8.44 18.21
CA LEU A 96 12.06 8.82 17.38
C LEU A 96 12.46 7.71 16.40
N ASN A 97 12.15 6.45 16.73
CA ASN A 97 12.45 5.31 15.88
C ASN A 97 11.32 4.99 14.89
N VAL A 98 11.30 5.74 13.78
CA VAL A 98 10.28 5.63 12.74
C VAL A 98 10.36 4.33 11.91
N LEU A 99 11.34 3.46 12.16
CA LEU A 99 11.42 2.14 11.50
C LEU A 99 10.65 1.07 12.26
N ARG A 100 10.20 1.36 13.49
CA ARG A 100 9.42 0.41 14.28
C ARG A 100 8.03 0.21 13.68
N ARG A 101 7.47 -0.95 13.97
CA ARG A 101 6.08 -1.26 13.63
C ARG A 101 5.16 -0.42 14.51
N ALA A 102 4.03 -0.08 13.94
CA ALA A 102 2.92 0.49 14.67
C ALA A 102 2.54 -0.40 15.87
N LYS A 103 2.22 0.21 17.00
CA LYS A 103 1.88 -0.48 18.25
C LYS A 103 0.96 0.39 19.11
N ILE A 104 0.20 -0.26 20.00
CA ILE A 104 -0.44 0.37 21.14
C ILE A 104 0.23 -0.17 22.39
N GLU A 105 0.54 0.72 23.32
CA GLU A 105 0.96 0.37 24.67
C GLU A 105 0.17 1.21 25.66
N GLU A 106 -0.42 0.52 26.63
CA GLU A 106 -1.03 1.13 27.81
C GLU A 106 0.02 1.06 28.93
N TYR A 107 0.23 2.17 29.60
CA TYR A 107 1.17 2.27 30.70
C TYR A 107 0.63 3.24 31.73
N ASP A 108 0.32 2.71 32.92
CA ASP A 108 -0.35 3.44 34.00
C ASP A 108 -1.59 4.19 33.45
N ASP A 109 -1.61 5.53 33.52
CA ASP A 109 -2.72 6.37 33.05
C ASP A 109 -2.49 6.95 31.62
N MET A 110 -1.55 6.36 30.87
CA MET A 110 -1.16 6.83 29.54
C MET A 110 -1.34 5.76 28.47
N LEU A 111 -1.90 6.18 27.33
CA LEU A 111 -2.08 5.33 26.16
C LEU A 111 -1.23 5.86 25.01
N PHE A 112 -0.25 5.05 24.59
CA PHE A 112 0.62 5.33 23.47
C PHE A 112 0.15 4.63 22.20
N PHE A 113 0.13 5.36 21.09
CA PHE A 113 -0.10 4.86 19.75
C PHE A 113 1.08 5.22 18.87
N SER A 114 1.51 4.29 18.04
CA SER A 114 2.34 4.59 16.89
C SER A 114 1.70 3.98 15.68
N ILE A 115 1.43 4.77 14.64
CA ILE A 115 0.80 4.30 13.41
C ILE A 115 1.50 4.84 12.17
N LYS A 116 1.40 4.08 11.09
CA LYS A 116 1.91 4.48 9.78
C LYS A 116 0.80 5.18 9.02
N SER A 117 0.97 6.46 8.78
CA SER A 117 0.13 7.21 7.87
C SER A 117 0.70 7.12 6.46
N ILE A 118 -0.19 6.99 5.48
CA ILE A 118 0.18 6.94 4.07
C ILE A 118 -0.20 8.27 3.44
N LEU A 119 0.76 8.84 2.73
CA LEU A 119 0.55 9.99 1.86
C LEU A 119 0.92 9.58 0.44
N GLU A 120 0.00 9.85 -0.47
CA GLU A 120 0.31 9.86 -1.88
C GLU A 120 1.06 11.16 -2.22
N GLU A 121 2.20 11.03 -2.87
CA GLU A 121 2.96 12.18 -3.34
C GLU A 121 2.40 12.63 -4.69
N GLN A 122 1.95 13.89 -4.80
CA GLN A 122 1.27 14.40 -6.00
C GLN A 122 2.11 14.25 -7.29
N ASP A 123 3.44 14.23 -7.17
CA ASP A 123 4.38 14.18 -8.30
C ASP A 123 4.96 12.78 -8.59
N ALA A 124 4.82 11.83 -7.68
CA ALA A 124 5.39 10.50 -7.84
C ALA A 124 4.36 9.47 -7.41
N LYS A 125 4.06 8.49 -8.29
CA LYS A 125 3.29 7.26 -8.00
C LYS A 125 3.97 6.35 -6.94
N SER A 126 4.64 6.93 -5.96
CA SER A 126 5.28 6.27 -4.84
C SER A 126 4.54 6.66 -3.56
N ILE A 127 4.06 5.65 -2.85
CA ILE A 127 3.60 5.82 -1.48
C ILE A 127 4.77 6.30 -0.62
N ARG A 128 4.55 7.37 0.14
CA ARG A 128 5.38 7.69 1.30
C ARG A 128 4.65 7.32 2.57
N ILE A 129 5.39 6.73 3.49
CA ILE A 129 4.90 6.48 4.85
C ILE A 129 5.53 7.50 5.78
N GLU A 130 4.70 8.03 6.63
CA GLU A 130 5.08 8.85 7.77
C GLU A 130 4.61 8.16 9.05
N GLN A 131 5.47 8.09 10.06
CA GLN A 131 5.03 7.68 11.38
C GLN A 131 4.29 8.84 12.05
N VAL A 132 3.09 8.57 12.54
CA VAL A 132 2.38 9.47 13.45
C VAL A 132 2.24 8.73 14.77
N SER A 133 2.75 9.34 15.84
CA SER A 133 2.63 8.79 17.18
C SER A 133 1.71 9.68 18.02
N PHE A 134 0.86 9.06 18.83
CA PHE A 134 -0.04 9.75 19.74
C PHE A 134 0.23 9.31 21.17
N PHE A 135 0.16 10.25 22.08
CA PHE A 135 0.01 9.97 23.50
C PHE A 135 -1.31 10.55 23.96
N LEU A 136 -2.07 9.73 24.68
CA LEU A 136 -3.32 10.13 25.30
C LEU A 136 -3.16 9.98 26.82
N THR A 137 -3.51 11.03 27.53
CA THR A 137 -3.53 11.15 29.00
C THR A 137 -4.75 11.98 29.36
N ASP A 138 -5.40 11.77 30.49
CA ASP A 138 -6.59 12.50 31.00
C ASP A 138 -7.30 13.45 30.02
N ASN A 139 -6.83 14.71 29.90
CA ASN A 139 -7.38 15.72 28.97
C ASN A 139 -6.35 16.22 27.94
N LEU A 140 -5.20 15.57 27.81
CA LEU A 140 -4.14 15.92 26.87
C LEU A 140 -3.95 14.83 25.81
N ILE A 141 -3.90 15.25 24.55
CA ILE A 141 -3.44 14.43 23.44
C ILE A 141 -2.22 15.09 22.80
N VAL A 142 -1.16 14.31 22.62
CA VAL A 142 0.07 14.76 21.95
C VAL A 142 0.26 13.99 20.67
N SER A 143 0.31 14.68 19.53
CA SER A 143 0.61 14.08 18.23
C SER A 143 2.01 14.45 17.77
N PHE A 144 2.85 13.44 17.57
CA PHE A 144 4.21 13.55 17.05
C PHE A 144 4.22 13.17 15.56
N GLN A 145 4.70 14.09 14.72
CA GLN A 145 4.79 13.93 13.27
C GLN A 145 6.20 14.22 12.77
N GLU A 146 6.65 13.48 11.76
CA GLU A 146 7.99 13.69 11.18
C GLU A 146 8.11 15.04 10.48
N ARG A 147 7.02 15.51 9.87
CA ARG A 147 6.94 16.80 9.19
C ARG A 147 5.57 17.45 9.34
N LYS A 148 5.42 18.65 8.78
CA LYS A 148 4.12 19.30 8.66
C LYS A 148 3.31 18.63 7.56
N SER A 149 2.22 17.97 7.95
CA SER A 149 1.26 17.37 7.03
C SER A 149 -0.16 17.83 7.33
N ASP A 150 -1.00 17.84 6.30
CA ASP A 150 -2.37 18.31 6.36
C ASP A 150 -3.39 17.24 6.79
N PHE A 151 -2.93 16.11 7.35
CA PHE A 151 -3.77 15.01 7.86
C PHE A 151 -4.95 15.49 8.71
N PHE A 152 -4.70 16.46 9.58
CA PHE A 152 -5.66 16.94 10.58
C PHE A 152 -6.20 18.34 10.27
N ALA A 153 -6.04 18.84 9.04
CA ALA A 153 -6.50 20.18 8.67
C ALA A 153 -8.01 20.36 8.90
N HIS A 154 -8.81 19.35 8.51
CA HIS A 154 -10.25 19.35 8.73
C HIS A 154 -10.63 19.24 10.22
N ILE A 155 -9.82 18.57 11.04
CA ILE A 155 -10.03 18.48 12.50
C ILE A 155 -9.77 19.85 13.14
N ARG A 156 -8.66 20.51 12.78
CA ARG A 156 -8.35 21.88 13.22
C ARG A 156 -9.50 22.83 12.89
N GLU A 157 -10.04 22.74 11.68
CA GLU A 157 -11.15 23.60 11.26
C GLU A 157 -12.45 23.32 12.01
N ARG A 158 -12.77 22.04 12.29
CA ARG A 158 -13.90 21.69 13.14
C ARG A 158 -13.73 22.23 14.55
N ILE A 159 -12.52 22.20 15.11
CA ILE A 159 -12.23 22.81 16.42
C ILE A 159 -12.40 24.33 16.34
N ARG A 160 -11.92 25.03 15.31
CA ARG A 160 -12.06 26.49 15.19
C ARG A 160 -13.51 26.96 15.02
N THR A 161 -14.28 26.23 14.24
CA THR A 161 -15.67 26.59 13.90
C THR A 161 -16.71 26.06 14.89
N GLY A 162 -16.32 25.17 15.81
CA GLY A 162 -17.25 24.45 16.68
C GLY A 162 -18.11 23.44 15.91
N GLY A 163 -17.61 22.93 14.77
CA GLY A 163 -18.33 22.03 13.90
C GLY A 163 -18.49 20.63 14.49
N GLY A 164 -19.75 20.16 14.60
CA GLY A 164 -20.07 18.80 15.06
C GLY A 164 -20.06 18.67 16.60
N ILE A 165 -19.52 17.55 17.10
CA ILE A 165 -19.47 17.24 18.54
C ILE A 165 -18.05 17.22 19.12
N VAL A 166 -17.04 17.65 18.34
CA VAL A 166 -15.61 17.56 18.74
C VAL A 166 -15.30 18.32 20.03
N ARG A 167 -15.91 19.50 20.21
CA ARG A 167 -15.78 20.32 21.42
C ARG A 167 -16.57 19.82 22.62
N LYS A 168 -17.59 18.97 22.38
CA LYS A 168 -18.50 18.44 23.42
C LYS A 168 -18.00 17.14 24.05
N LYS A 169 -16.93 16.59 23.50
CA LYS A 169 -16.37 15.30 23.84
C LYS A 169 -14.94 15.47 24.31
N LYS A 170 -14.44 14.49 25.05
CA LYS A 170 -13.07 14.46 25.58
C LYS A 170 -12.04 14.17 24.48
N ASN A 171 -10.78 14.16 24.87
CA ASN A 171 -9.62 13.88 24.03
C ASN A 171 -9.67 12.50 23.33
N ASP A 172 -10.36 11.51 23.90
CA ASP A 172 -10.56 10.18 23.30
C ASP A 172 -11.35 10.24 21.98
N TYR A 173 -12.35 11.12 21.89
CA TYR A 173 -13.06 11.38 20.63
C TYR A 173 -12.18 12.10 19.62
N LEU A 174 -11.29 12.99 20.08
CA LEU A 174 -10.31 13.64 19.21
C LEU A 174 -9.33 12.62 18.63
N LEU A 175 -8.85 11.68 19.44
CA LEU A 175 -8.05 10.55 18.98
C LEU A 175 -8.81 9.73 17.92
N TYR A 176 -10.08 9.40 18.17
CA TYR A 176 -10.93 8.73 17.19
C TYR A 176 -10.95 9.48 15.84
N LEU A 177 -11.16 10.80 15.85
CA LEU A 177 -11.17 11.60 14.62
C LEU A 177 -9.82 11.58 13.89
N MET A 178 -8.70 11.60 14.63
CA MET A 178 -7.36 11.52 14.05
C MET A 178 -7.09 10.15 13.42
N LEU A 179 -7.49 9.06 14.09
CA LEU A 179 -7.38 7.72 13.56
C LEU A 179 -8.28 7.53 12.33
N ASP A 180 -9.50 8.09 12.35
CA ASP A 180 -10.43 8.06 11.22
C ASP A 180 -9.84 8.76 9.99
N ALA A 181 -9.24 9.95 10.19
CA ALA A 181 -8.54 10.70 9.14
C ALA A 181 -7.38 9.92 8.52
N ILE A 182 -6.63 9.18 9.35
CA ILE A 182 -5.52 8.35 8.85
C ILE A 182 -6.07 7.16 8.06
N ILE A 183 -7.12 6.50 8.55
CA ILE A 183 -7.79 5.39 7.85
C ILE A 183 -8.39 5.85 6.51
N GLU A 184 -8.94 7.06 6.43
CA GLU A 184 -9.49 7.63 5.19
C GLU A 184 -8.42 7.74 4.08
N ASN A 185 -7.19 8.08 4.43
CA ASN A 185 -6.07 8.08 3.47
C ASN A 185 -5.75 6.69 2.92
N PHE A 186 -5.96 5.62 3.69
CA PHE A 186 -5.81 4.25 3.17
C PHE A 186 -6.88 3.94 2.12
N PHE A 187 -8.13 4.36 2.33
CA PHE A 187 -9.20 4.16 1.36
C PHE A 187 -8.90 4.89 0.04
N ILE A 188 -8.53 6.18 0.11
CA ILE A 188 -8.15 6.97 -1.08
C ILE A 188 -7.00 6.28 -1.83
N THR A 189 -5.99 5.82 -1.10
CA THR A 189 -4.84 5.14 -1.70
C THR A 189 -5.23 3.84 -2.39
N ILE A 190 -6.10 3.03 -1.77
CA ILE A 190 -6.55 1.75 -2.33
C ILE A 190 -7.38 1.96 -3.61
N GLU A 191 -8.27 2.95 -3.63
CA GLU A 191 -9.06 3.30 -4.82
C GLU A 191 -8.15 3.61 -6.02
N ASN A 192 -7.05 4.34 -5.79
CA ASN A 192 -6.06 4.62 -6.84
C ASN A 192 -5.34 3.36 -7.32
N TYR A 193 -5.05 2.41 -6.43
CA TYR A 193 -4.50 1.11 -6.82
C TYR A 193 -5.49 0.26 -7.60
N GLU A 194 -6.76 0.25 -7.21
CA GLU A 194 -7.82 -0.48 -7.90
C GLU A 194 -7.89 -0.04 -9.37
N PHE A 195 -7.87 1.26 -9.63
CA PHE A 195 -7.86 1.80 -11.00
C PHE A 195 -6.62 1.37 -11.81
N ASP A 196 -5.44 1.30 -11.19
CA ASP A 196 -4.23 0.82 -11.85
C ASP A 196 -4.25 -0.71 -12.08
N ILE A 197 -4.88 -1.49 -11.19
CA ILE A 197 -5.08 -2.94 -11.34
C ILE A 197 -6.06 -3.25 -12.46
N GLU A 198 -7.15 -2.50 -12.58
CA GLU A 198 -8.11 -2.65 -13.68
C GLU A 198 -7.43 -2.46 -15.05
N LYS A 199 -6.56 -1.46 -15.17
CA LYS A 199 -5.77 -1.26 -16.40
C LYS A 199 -4.87 -2.46 -16.70
N LEU A 200 -4.22 -3.02 -15.68
CA LEU A 200 -3.38 -4.21 -15.84
C LEU A 200 -4.20 -5.42 -16.30
N LEU A 201 -5.42 -5.61 -15.78
CA LEU A 201 -6.31 -6.69 -16.23
C LEU A 201 -6.65 -6.58 -17.72
N ILE A 202 -6.96 -5.36 -18.19
CA ILE A 202 -7.23 -5.11 -19.62
C ILE A 202 -5.96 -5.33 -20.46
N GLU A 203 -4.81 -4.87 -19.97
CA GLU A 203 -3.53 -5.02 -20.66
C GLU A 203 -3.07 -6.49 -20.72
N ALA A 204 -3.38 -7.31 -19.71
CA ALA A 204 -3.00 -8.72 -19.65
C ALA A 204 -3.46 -9.53 -20.88
N GLN A 205 -4.61 -9.18 -21.44
CA GLN A 205 -5.14 -9.84 -22.64
C GLN A 205 -4.34 -9.51 -23.89
N LYS A 206 -3.76 -8.30 -23.97
CA LYS A 206 -3.14 -7.73 -25.17
C LYS A 206 -1.61 -7.76 -25.12
N SER A 207 -1.03 -7.77 -23.93
CA SER A 207 0.41 -7.64 -23.73
C SER A 207 1.13 -8.94 -24.00
N HIS A 208 2.32 -8.82 -24.58
CA HIS A 208 3.25 -9.92 -24.83
C HIS A 208 4.65 -9.61 -24.29
N ARG A 209 4.75 -8.57 -23.47
CA ARG A 209 6.02 -8.04 -22.96
C ARG A 209 6.38 -8.75 -21.67
N ALA A 210 7.65 -9.13 -21.52
CA ALA A 210 8.17 -9.69 -20.27
C ALA A 210 8.04 -8.71 -19.07
N GLU A 211 8.09 -7.40 -19.36
CA GLU A 211 7.96 -6.32 -18.37
C GLU A 211 6.58 -6.29 -17.68
N PHE A 212 5.55 -6.85 -18.31
CA PHE A 212 4.18 -6.85 -17.77
C PHE A 212 4.09 -7.56 -16.41
N LEU A 213 4.79 -8.68 -16.24
CA LEU A 213 4.87 -9.37 -14.95
C LEU A 213 5.59 -8.53 -13.88
N GLY A 214 6.57 -7.73 -14.28
CA GLY A 214 7.23 -6.78 -13.39
C GLY A 214 6.28 -5.69 -12.88
N MET A 215 5.36 -5.22 -13.71
CA MET A 215 4.33 -4.26 -13.32
C MET A 215 3.34 -4.86 -12.32
N ILE A 216 2.89 -6.11 -12.55
CA ILE A 216 2.04 -6.84 -11.60
C ILE A 216 2.76 -7.01 -10.25
N GLU A 217 4.01 -7.45 -10.28
CA GLU A 217 4.75 -7.69 -9.04
C GLU A 217 5.00 -6.38 -8.28
N HIS A 218 5.24 -5.27 -8.97
CA HIS A 218 5.33 -3.96 -8.34
C HIS A 218 4.04 -3.59 -7.60
N GLN A 219 2.88 -3.79 -8.23
CA GLN A 219 1.60 -3.53 -7.55
C GLN A 219 1.34 -4.48 -6.37
N ARG A 220 1.73 -5.76 -6.51
CA ARG A 220 1.65 -6.73 -5.40
C ARG A 220 2.56 -6.32 -4.24
N GLU A 221 3.77 -5.82 -4.48
CA GLU A 221 4.66 -5.31 -3.44
C GLU A 221 4.01 -4.10 -2.72
N ASN A 222 3.37 -3.19 -3.47
CA ASN A 222 2.67 -2.01 -2.92
C ASN A 222 1.47 -2.42 -2.04
N LEU A 223 0.59 -3.31 -2.51
CA LEU A 223 -0.54 -3.81 -1.70
C LEU A 223 -0.07 -4.55 -0.44
N ASN A 224 0.98 -5.36 -0.53
CA ASN A 224 1.58 -6.01 0.65
C ASN A 224 2.18 -5.00 1.64
N TYR A 225 2.62 -3.85 1.14
CA TYR A 225 3.11 -2.77 1.98
C TYR A 225 1.96 -2.08 2.72
N LEU A 226 0.85 -1.77 2.03
CA LEU A 226 -0.38 -1.28 2.65
C LEU A 226 -0.91 -2.24 3.72
N LYS A 227 -0.98 -3.54 3.41
CA LYS A 227 -1.38 -4.59 4.36
C LYS A 227 -0.53 -4.54 5.62
N ARG A 228 0.80 -4.49 5.48
CA ARG A 228 1.72 -4.43 6.64
C ARG A 228 1.59 -3.14 7.45
N ALA A 229 1.17 -2.04 6.84
CA ALA A 229 0.96 -0.77 7.53
C ALA A 229 -0.34 -0.74 8.34
N ILE A 230 -1.43 -1.33 7.83
CA ILE A 230 -2.75 -1.33 8.48
C ILE A 230 -2.91 -2.43 9.54
N LEU A 231 -2.26 -3.58 9.37
CA LEU A 231 -2.39 -4.74 10.29
C LEU A 231 -2.19 -4.38 11.78
N PRO A 232 -1.18 -3.58 12.17
CA PRO A 232 -1.00 -3.25 13.58
C PRO A 232 -2.07 -2.27 14.09
N LEU A 233 -2.58 -1.36 13.25
CA LEU A 233 -3.71 -0.49 13.62
C LEU A 233 -4.98 -1.32 13.85
N ARG A 234 -5.21 -2.35 13.04
CA ARG A 234 -6.30 -3.31 13.27
C ARG A 234 -6.15 -4.05 14.60
N ASP A 235 -4.96 -4.58 14.91
CA ASP A 235 -4.70 -5.28 16.18
C ASP A 235 -4.85 -4.34 17.38
N ALA A 236 -4.32 -3.13 17.27
CA ALA A 236 -4.47 -2.03 18.19
C ALA A 236 -5.94 -1.70 18.52
N LEU A 237 -6.75 -1.48 17.47
CA LEU A 237 -8.18 -1.20 17.63
C LEU A 237 -8.96 -2.40 18.16
N TYR A 238 -8.50 -3.63 17.88
CA TYR A 238 -9.07 -4.85 18.46
C TYR A 238 -8.82 -4.92 19.96
N THR A 239 -7.59 -4.62 20.42
CA THR A 239 -7.25 -4.54 21.85
C THR A 239 -8.12 -3.50 22.54
N LEU A 240 -8.22 -2.28 22.00
CA LEU A 240 -9.10 -1.24 22.56
C LEU A 240 -10.57 -1.66 22.60
N LYS A 241 -11.05 -2.35 21.57
CA LYS A 241 -12.41 -2.89 21.55
C LYS A 241 -12.61 -3.95 22.63
N SER A 242 -11.60 -4.76 22.92
CA SER A 242 -11.65 -5.83 23.92
C SER A 242 -11.53 -5.32 25.36
N ILE A 243 -10.81 -4.21 25.58
CA ILE A 243 -10.68 -3.55 26.89
C ILE A 243 -12.01 -3.01 27.40
N LYS A 244 -13.01 -2.80 26.53
CA LYS A 244 -14.37 -2.41 26.92
C LYS A 244 -14.96 -3.28 28.04
N ASP A 245 -14.56 -4.54 28.12
CA ASP A 245 -15.07 -5.50 29.10
C ASP A 245 -14.24 -5.52 30.42
N ASP A 246 -13.15 -4.75 30.51
CA ASP A 246 -12.29 -4.60 31.69
C ASP A 246 -12.51 -3.20 32.32
N ASP A 247 -12.91 -3.16 33.59
CA ASP A 247 -13.26 -1.92 34.31
C ASP A 247 -12.03 -1.16 34.86
N GLU A 248 -10.80 -1.59 34.54
CA GLU A 248 -9.56 -1.03 35.11
C GLU A 248 -9.03 0.23 34.40
N PHE A 249 -9.40 0.50 33.14
CA PHE A 249 -8.90 1.66 32.38
C PHE A 249 -9.94 2.79 32.25
N ASP A 250 -9.70 3.94 32.92
CA ASP A 250 -10.60 5.11 32.93
C ASP A 250 -10.27 6.17 31.85
N GLY A 251 -9.26 5.91 31.00
CA GLY A 251 -8.80 6.87 29.99
C GLY A 251 -9.68 7.04 28.75
N ILE A 252 -10.67 6.17 28.53
CA ILE A 252 -11.63 6.24 27.41
C ILE A 252 -13.06 6.19 27.94
N GLU A 253 -13.90 7.13 27.49
CA GLU A 253 -15.31 7.17 27.89
C GLU A 253 -16.04 5.92 27.37
N LYS A 254 -16.82 5.24 28.22
CA LYS A 254 -17.59 4.04 27.84
C LYS A 254 -18.46 4.25 26.58
N SER A 255 -18.97 5.46 26.39
CA SER A 255 -19.79 5.82 25.23
C SER A 255 -18.98 5.86 23.91
N ASN A 256 -17.67 6.11 23.97
CA ASN A 256 -16.82 6.32 22.81
C ASN A 256 -16.18 5.02 22.27
N TYR A 257 -16.22 3.89 23.01
CA TYR A 257 -15.80 2.57 22.50
C TYR A 257 -16.51 2.14 21.21
N THR A 258 -17.76 2.58 21.01
CA THR A 258 -18.51 2.31 19.77
C THR A 258 -17.82 2.92 18.55
N PHE A 259 -17.18 4.09 18.71
CA PHE A 259 -16.44 4.74 17.64
C PHE A 259 -15.15 3.97 17.28
N PHE A 260 -14.40 3.52 18.28
CA PHE A 260 -13.21 2.67 18.05
C PHE A 260 -13.58 1.31 17.44
N ALA A 261 -14.70 0.71 17.84
CA ALA A 261 -15.21 -0.51 17.21
C ALA A 261 -15.56 -0.29 15.72
N ARG A 262 -16.06 0.90 15.35
CA ARG A 262 -16.27 1.28 13.96
C ARG A 262 -14.96 1.44 13.19
N LEU A 263 -13.94 2.04 13.79
CA LEU A 263 -12.60 2.11 13.17
C LEU A 263 -12.04 0.70 12.93
N HIS A 264 -12.17 -0.19 13.92
CA HIS A 264 -11.76 -1.59 13.76
C HIS A 264 -12.44 -2.23 12.55
N GLN A 265 -13.76 -2.04 12.38
CA GLN A 265 -14.48 -2.54 11.22
C GLN A 265 -13.94 -1.96 9.90
N LYS A 266 -13.68 -0.65 9.83
CA LYS A 266 -13.05 -0.02 8.66
C LYS A 266 -11.68 -0.64 8.32
N THR A 267 -10.88 -0.98 9.34
CA THR A 267 -9.58 -1.63 9.08
C THR A 267 -9.73 -3.05 8.52
N LEU A 268 -10.79 -3.78 8.87
CA LEU A 268 -11.10 -5.08 8.28
C LEU A 268 -11.53 -4.94 6.82
N GLU A 269 -12.40 -3.96 6.53
CA GLU A 269 -12.84 -3.65 5.15
C GLU A 269 -11.63 -3.33 4.24
N ILE A 270 -10.68 -2.53 4.74
CA ILE A 270 -9.42 -2.25 4.03
C ILE A 270 -8.62 -3.54 3.75
N LEU A 271 -8.51 -4.43 4.75
CA LEU A 271 -7.77 -5.69 4.60
C LEU A 271 -8.44 -6.63 3.59
N GLU A 272 -9.76 -6.72 3.61
CA GLU A 272 -10.56 -7.50 2.65
C GLU A 272 -10.39 -6.95 1.23
N GLN A 273 -10.44 -5.63 1.04
CA GLN A 273 -10.21 -5.00 -0.25
C GLN A 273 -8.80 -5.28 -0.78
N ILE A 274 -7.78 -5.16 0.07
CA ILE A 274 -6.41 -5.50 -0.31
C ILE A 274 -6.28 -6.96 -0.76
N GLU A 275 -6.96 -7.89 -0.08
CA GLU A 275 -6.96 -9.31 -0.48
C GLU A 275 -7.69 -9.54 -1.80
N TYR A 276 -8.82 -8.86 -2.02
CA TYR A 276 -9.53 -8.86 -3.29
C TYR A 276 -8.63 -8.38 -4.44
N ASP A 277 -7.92 -7.26 -4.26
CA ASP A 277 -7.01 -6.69 -5.24
C ASP A 277 -5.79 -7.58 -5.52
N MET A 278 -5.27 -8.27 -4.50
CA MET A 278 -4.21 -9.27 -4.70
C MET A 278 -4.69 -10.45 -5.58
N ASN A 279 -5.93 -10.91 -5.40
CA ASN A 279 -6.53 -11.96 -6.22
C ASN A 279 -6.78 -11.49 -7.66
N ASN A 280 -7.13 -10.22 -7.85
CA ASN A 280 -7.25 -9.61 -9.18
C ASN A 280 -5.90 -9.56 -9.92
N LEU A 281 -4.81 -9.22 -9.23
CA LEU A 281 -3.45 -9.27 -9.79
C LEU A 281 -3.00 -10.70 -10.16
N GLU A 282 -3.39 -11.70 -9.37
CA GLU A 282 -3.18 -13.11 -9.73
C GLU A 282 -3.99 -13.49 -10.98
N SER A 283 -5.24 -13.06 -11.05
CA SER A 283 -6.08 -13.25 -12.23
C SER A 283 -5.48 -12.60 -13.48
N ALA A 284 -4.93 -11.39 -13.37
CA ALA A 284 -4.20 -10.72 -14.46
C ALA A 284 -2.99 -11.54 -14.93
N SER A 285 -2.24 -12.14 -14.00
CA SER A 285 -1.12 -13.03 -14.32
C SER A 285 -1.58 -14.26 -15.11
N ASN A 286 -2.67 -14.89 -14.65
CA ASN A 286 -3.24 -16.08 -15.30
C ASN A 286 -3.79 -15.78 -16.70
N ILE A 287 -4.43 -14.61 -16.87
CA ILE A 287 -4.89 -14.12 -18.18
C ILE A 287 -3.71 -13.91 -19.12
N PHE A 288 -2.63 -13.29 -18.64
CA PHE A 288 -1.41 -13.09 -19.42
C PHE A 288 -0.80 -14.42 -19.88
N TYR A 289 -0.63 -15.40 -18.98
CA TYR A 289 -0.11 -16.72 -19.35
C TYR A 289 -1.03 -17.45 -20.35
N SER A 290 -2.35 -17.33 -20.19
CA SER A 290 -3.32 -17.90 -21.12
C SER A 290 -3.22 -17.27 -22.51
N SER A 291 -3.08 -15.94 -22.58
CA SER A 291 -2.88 -15.21 -23.85
C SER A 291 -1.57 -15.62 -24.54
N GLN A 292 -0.47 -15.74 -23.78
CA GLN A 292 0.81 -16.22 -24.29
C GLN A 292 0.74 -17.67 -24.81
N ALA A 293 0.04 -18.56 -24.10
CA ALA A 293 -0.18 -19.93 -24.54
C ALA A 293 -1.04 -19.98 -25.82
N GLN A 294 -2.09 -19.16 -25.91
CA GLN A 294 -2.91 -19.05 -27.11
C GLN A 294 -2.10 -18.58 -28.32
N LYS A 295 -1.22 -17.59 -28.13
CA LYS A 295 -0.32 -17.13 -29.19
C LYS A 295 0.68 -18.21 -29.60
N MET A 296 1.27 -18.92 -28.63
CA MET A 296 2.15 -20.05 -28.92
C MET A 296 1.43 -21.11 -29.76
N ASN A 297 0.19 -21.44 -29.39
CA ASN A 297 -0.66 -22.37 -30.16
C ASN A 297 -0.93 -21.85 -31.57
N GLN A 298 -1.17 -20.55 -31.74
CA GLN A 298 -1.37 -19.94 -33.07
C GLN A 298 -0.09 -20.00 -33.92
N ILE A 299 1.07 -19.68 -33.34
CA ILE A 299 2.38 -19.78 -34.03
C ILE A 299 2.65 -21.23 -34.45
N MET A 300 2.46 -22.19 -33.54
CA MET A 300 2.64 -23.61 -33.81
C MET A 300 1.70 -24.11 -34.91
N LYS A 301 0.43 -23.66 -34.88
CA LYS A 301 -0.55 -23.97 -35.93
C LYS A 301 -0.11 -23.45 -37.28
N THR A 302 0.35 -22.18 -37.36
CA THR A 302 0.86 -21.58 -38.60
C THR A 302 2.08 -22.33 -39.11
N LEU A 303 3.07 -22.61 -38.26
CA LEU A 303 4.27 -23.36 -38.63
C LEU A 303 3.94 -24.78 -39.13
N THR A 304 2.97 -25.43 -38.49
CA THR A 304 2.51 -26.78 -38.88
C THR A 304 1.82 -26.76 -40.24
N ILE A 305 0.97 -25.78 -40.52
CA ILE A 305 0.32 -25.62 -41.82
C ILE A 305 1.38 -25.46 -42.92
N PHE A 306 2.38 -24.60 -42.73
CA PHE A 306 3.49 -24.45 -43.67
C PHE A 306 4.25 -25.78 -43.85
N SER A 307 4.60 -26.45 -42.76
CA SER A 307 5.36 -27.70 -42.79
C SER A 307 4.62 -28.83 -43.52
N VAL A 308 3.32 -29.01 -43.27
CA VAL A 308 2.51 -30.05 -43.92
C VAL A 308 2.28 -29.75 -45.41
N ILE A 309 2.24 -28.49 -45.82
CA ILE A 309 2.16 -28.12 -47.24
C ILE A 309 3.50 -28.40 -47.95
N PHE A 310 4.63 -28.05 -47.35
CA PHE A 310 5.94 -28.19 -47.99
C PHE A 310 6.53 -29.60 -47.93
N MET A 311 6.30 -30.37 -46.86
CA MET A 311 6.93 -31.69 -46.68
C MET A 311 6.66 -32.68 -47.83
N PRO A 312 5.42 -32.84 -48.34
CA PRO A 312 5.16 -33.69 -49.51
C PRO A 312 5.78 -33.14 -50.79
N LEU A 313 5.82 -31.81 -50.96
CA LEU A 313 6.44 -31.18 -52.13
C LEU A 313 7.95 -31.41 -52.14
N THR A 314 8.61 -31.19 -51.00
CA THR A 314 10.04 -31.43 -50.83
C THR A 314 10.37 -32.90 -51.03
N PHE A 315 9.49 -33.81 -50.59
CA PHE A 315 9.65 -35.25 -50.87
C PHE A 315 9.60 -35.55 -52.37
N ILE A 316 8.61 -35.01 -53.11
CA ILE A 316 8.52 -35.18 -54.57
C ILE A 316 9.78 -34.64 -55.26
N VAL A 317 10.19 -33.41 -54.93
CA VAL A 317 11.42 -32.80 -55.48
C VAL A 317 12.64 -33.65 -55.13
N GLY A 318 12.73 -34.16 -53.89
CA GLY A 318 13.80 -35.03 -53.45
C GLY A 318 13.88 -36.33 -54.25
N VAL A 319 12.74 -36.99 -54.52
CA VAL A 319 12.68 -38.23 -55.32
C VAL A 319 13.17 -37.99 -56.75
N TYR A 320 12.71 -36.92 -57.40
CA TYR A 320 13.14 -36.58 -58.77
C TYR A 320 14.52 -35.91 -58.83
N GLY A 321 15.10 -35.53 -57.69
CA GLY A 321 16.48 -35.07 -57.56
C GLY A 321 17.50 -36.20 -57.38
N MET A 322 17.06 -37.46 -57.31
CA MET A 322 17.96 -38.61 -57.18
C MET A 322 18.51 -39.04 -58.55
N ASN A 323 19.80 -39.38 -58.60
CA ASN A 323 20.49 -39.80 -59.83
C ASN A 323 20.30 -41.30 -60.14
N PHE A 324 19.07 -41.72 -60.47
CA PHE A 324 18.79 -43.11 -60.88
C PHE A 324 18.70 -43.25 -62.42
N GLU A 325 19.25 -44.34 -62.97
CA GLU A 325 19.21 -44.62 -64.42
C GLU A 325 17.82 -45.08 -64.91
N ASN A 326 17.04 -45.79 -64.08
CA ASN A 326 15.75 -46.37 -64.45
C ASN A 326 14.56 -45.58 -63.87
N MET A 327 14.38 -44.34 -64.34
CA MET A 327 13.21 -43.49 -64.06
C MET A 327 12.44 -43.24 -65.37
N PRO A 328 11.44 -44.08 -65.71
CA PRO A 328 10.72 -43.98 -66.98
C PRO A 328 10.01 -42.63 -67.16
N GLU A 329 9.63 -41.96 -66.07
CA GLU A 329 8.93 -40.68 -66.07
C GLU A 329 9.79 -39.53 -66.64
N LEU A 330 11.12 -39.56 -66.43
CA LEU A 330 12.06 -38.54 -66.93
C LEU A 330 12.20 -38.55 -68.46
N LYS A 331 11.97 -39.71 -69.11
CA LYS A 331 12.09 -39.85 -70.57
C LYS A 331 10.82 -39.43 -71.31
N THR A 332 9.74 -39.12 -70.60
CA THR A 332 8.47 -38.67 -71.21
C THR A 332 8.50 -37.18 -71.54
N LYS A 333 8.05 -36.80 -72.74
CA LYS A 333 8.09 -35.40 -73.24
C LYS A 333 7.37 -34.40 -72.33
N ASN A 334 6.35 -34.85 -71.58
CA ASN A 334 5.53 -34.02 -70.70
C ASN A 334 5.71 -34.32 -69.20
N GLY A 335 6.66 -35.20 -68.82
CA GLY A 335 6.81 -35.66 -67.43
C GLY A 335 7.02 -34.52 -66.42
N TYR A 336 7.84 -33.54 -66.77
CA TYR A 336 8.07 -32.34 -65.95
C TYR A 336 6.78 -31.56 -65.64
N PHE A 337 5.95 -31.31 -66.67
CA PHE A 337 4.69 -30.59 -66.50
C PHE A 337 3.65 -31.39 -65.71
N ILE A 338 3.64 -32.72 -65.86
CA ILE A 338 2.76 -33.61 -65.09
C ILE A 338 3.11 -33.55 -63.60
N VAL A 339 4.40 -33.64 -63.25
CA VAL A 339 4.87 -33.55 -61.85
C VAL A 339 4.52 -32.18 -61.24
N LEU A 340 4.74 -31.08 -61.97
CA LEU A 340 4.31 -29.75 -61.53
C LEU A 340 2.79 -29.67 -61.29
N GLY A 341 1.99 -30.29 -62.17
CA GLY A 341 0.54 -30.40 -61.98
C GLY A 341 0.16 -31.16 -60.70
N VAL A 342 0.79 -32.30 -60.44
CA VAL A 342 0.57 -33.09 -59.21
C VAL A 342 0.98 -32.29 -57.96
N MET A 343 2.11 -31.59 -58.00
CA MET A 343 2.54 -30.71 -56.90
C MET A 343 1.53 -29.59 -56.64
N PHE A 344 1.05 -28.94 -57.70
CA PHE A 344 0.04 -27.88 -57.59
C PHE A 344 -1.28 -28.39 -57.00
N VAL A 345 -1.81 -29.52 -57.51
CA VAL A 345 -3.02 -30.16 -56.99
C VAL A 345 -2.85 -30.54 -55.51
N THR A 346 -1.67 -31.04 -55.12
CA THR A 346 -1.35 -31.37 -53.72
C THR A 346 -1.47 -30.14 -52.81
N VAL A 347 -0.91 -29.00 -53.22
CA VAL A 347 -1.01 -27.74 -52.46
C VAL A 347 -2.46 -27.30 -52.34
N VAL A 348 -3.20 -27.25 -53.45
CA VAL A 348 -4.60 -26.81 -53.45
C VAL A 348 -5.45 -27.71 -52.56
N PHE A 349 -5.24 -29.02 -52.62
CA PHE A 349 -5.91 -30.00 -51.75
C PHE A 349 -5.62 -29.75 -50.27
N MET A 350 -4.35 -29.56 -49.90
CA MET A 350 -3.96 -29.30 -48.50
C MET A 350 -4.51 -27.97 -47.98
N VAL A 351 -4.44 -26.90 -48.79
CA VAL A 351 -5.01 -25.59 -48.42
C VAL A 351 -6.51 -25.70 -48.22
N TYR A 352 -7.21 -26.38 -49.13
CA TYR A 352 -8.65 -26.64 -49.00
C TYR A 352 -8.99 -27.43 -47.73
N TYR A 353 -8.22 -28.49 -47.44
CA TYR A 353 -8.37 -29.31 -46.24
C TYR A 353 -8.23 -28.48 -44.95
N PHE A 354 -7.16 -27.69 -44.83
CA PHE A 354 -6.93 -26.84 -43.65
C PHE A 354 -7.98 -25.74 -43.51
N ARG A 355 -8.45 -25.15 -44.61
CA ARG A 355 -9.55 -24.18 -44.59
C ARG A 355 -10.84 -24.80 -44.08
N ARG A 356 -11.18 -26.02 -44.53
CA ARG A 356 -12.37 -26.75 -44.06
C ARG A 356 -12.31 -27.10 -42.58
N LYS A 357 -11.11 -27.42 -42.06
CA LYS A 357 -10.88 -27.72 -40.64
C LYS A 357 -10.87 -26.48 -39.74
N LYS A 358 -11.03 -25.26 -40.27
CA LYS A 358 -10.86 -23.97 -39.54
C LYS A 358 -9.45 -23.84 -38.94
N TRP A 359 -8.47 -24.40 -39.65
CA TRP A 359 -7.08 -24.27 -39.26
C TRP A 359 -6.47 -22.95 -39.75
N PHE A 360 -7.04 -22.41 -40.83
CA PHE A 360 -6.85 -21.01 -41.23
C PHE A 360 -7.67 -20.05 -40.39
#